data_AF-A0A437RRQ0-F1
#
_entry.id   AF-A0A437RRQ0-F1
#
_cell.length_a   1.000
_cell.length_b   1.000
_cell.length_c   1.000
_cell.angle_alpha   90.00
_cell.angle_beta   90.00
_cell.angle_gamma   90.00
#
_symmetry.space_group_name_H-M   'P 1'
#
loop_
_entity.id
_entity.type
_entity.pdbx_description
1 polymer ?
#
loop_
_entity_poly.entity_id
_entity_poly.type
_entity_poly.pdbx_seq_one_letter_code
_entity_poly.pdbx_strand_id
1 'polypeptide(L)'
;MNSRAGWAVVIGLVIATVLGWSSLLGSHLGISVLLITVVCAGAVGGLWWLLQRTSDARAALREKLAGADEGQHHEFDGVTLRVEDDGRHVWLDGPGLLRVLRRREPEEALAARHTGAWRRNEQGLLMLRVDAVIAYLASMPGRDEPRMQKLRRYLERDLLYPAQRRRERA
;
A
#
# COMPACT_ATOMS: atom_id res chain seq x y z
N MET A 1 18.53 -10.58 19.64
CA MET A 1 19.35 -10.10 20.77
C MET A 1 19.19 -8.59 20.85
N ASN A 2 18.77 -8.09 22.02
CA ASN A 2 18.09 -6.80 22.20
C ASN A 2 18.96 -5.59 21.82
N SER A 3 18.45 -4.79 20.86
CA SER A 3 19.05 -3.53 20.38
C SER A 3 19.38 -2.51 21.48
N ARG A 4 18.72 -2.63 22.63
CA ARG A 4 18.91 -1.78 23.81
C ARG A 4 20.25 -1.97 24.51
N ALA A 5 20.76 -3.21 24.55
CA ALA A 5 22.04 -3.50 25.21
C ALA A 5 23.24 -3.01 24.37
N GLY A 6 23.18 -3.20 23.04
CA GLY A 6 24.18 -2.67 22.12
C GLY A 6 24.24 -1.14 22.15
N TRP A 7 23.08 -0.49 22.22
CA TRP A 7 22.99 0.97 22.34
C TRP A 7 23.58 1.50 23.66
N ALA A 8 23.36 0.82 24.78
CA ALA A 8 23.93 1.21 26.06
C ALA A 8 25.47 1.15 26.05
N VAL A 9 26.04 0.12 25.40
CA VAL A 9 27.51 -0.03 25.27
C VAL A 9 28.09 1.06 24.38
N VAL A 10 27.44 1.36 23.26
CA VAL A 10 27.88 2.43 22.34
C VAL A 10 27.82 3.80 23.04
N ILE A 11 26.74 4.10 23.76
CA ILE A 11 26.62 5.35 24.53
C ILE A 11 27.72 5.43 25.60
N GLY A 12 27.94 4.34 26.35
CA GLY A 12 28.97 4.30 27.38
C GLY A 12 30.38 4.53 26.82
N LEU A 13 30.69 3.94 25.66
CA LEU A 13 31.97 4.12 24.99
C LEU A 13 32.18 5.56 24.51
N VAL A 14 31.13 6.18 23.94
CA VAL A 14 31.17 7.58 23.51
C VAL A 14 31.39 8.52 24.69
N ILE A 15 30.66 8.33 25.79
CA ILE A 15 30.78 9.14 27.01
C ILE A 15 32.19 9.01 27.60
N ALA A 16 32.72 7.78 27.73
CA ALA A 16 34.05 7.53 28.26
C ALA A 16 35.15 8.16 27.39
N THR A 17 34.99 8.12 26.06
CA THR A 17 35.95 8.72 25.12
C THR A 17 35.93 10.25 25.21
N VAL A 18 34.75 10.87 25.33
CA VAL A 18 34.60 12.32 25.47
C VAL A 18 35.16 12.81 26.82
N LEU A 19 34.89 12.09 27.92
CA LEU A 19 35.45 12.40 29.24
C LEU A 19 36.96 12.22 29.31
N GLY A 20 37.51 11.18 28.67
CA GLY A 20 38.95 10.95 28.59
C GLY A 20 39.66 12.07 27.83
N TRP A 21 39.09 12.53 26.72
CA TRP A 21 39.65 13.63 25.93
C TRP A 21 39.49 15.00 26.61
N SER A 22 38.39 15.23 27.34
CA SER A 22 38.20 16.49 28.08
C SER A 22 39.18 16.66 29.25
N SER A 23 39.58 15.55 29.88
CA SER A 23 40.58 15.56 30.96
C SER A 23 42.01 15.80 30.44
N LEU A 24 42.30 15.45 29.20
CA LEU A 24 43.64 15.59 28.58
C LEU A 24 43.92 16.98 28.00
N LEU A 25 42.88 17.73 27.60
CA LEU A 25 43.03 18.99 26.84
C LEU A 25 42.91 20.28 27.68
N GLY A 26 42.76 20.18 29.00
CA GLY A 26 42.58 21.34 29.89
C GLY A 26 41.14 21.91 29.85
N SER A 27 40.71 22.49 30.98
CA SER A 27 39.28 22.71 31.31
C SER A 27 38.49 23.56 30.30
N HIS A 28 39.15 24.39 29.52
CA HIS A 28 38.50 25.29 28.57
C HIS A 28 38.21 24.62 27.21
N LEU A 29 39.06 23.68 26.77
CA LEU A 29 38.88 22.93 25.52
C LEU A 29 37.99 21.70 25.71
N GLY A 30 37.93 21.14 26.93
CA GLY A 30 37.04 20.02 27.23
C GLY A 30 35.55 20.38 27.09
N ILE A 31 35.18 21.60 27.46
CA ILE A 31 33.79 22.08 27.37
C ILE A 31 33.35 22.24 25.91
N SER A 32 34.22 22.76 25.03
CA SER A 32 33.88 22.95 23.62
C SER A 32 33.71 21.62 22.88
N VAL A 33 34.54 20.62 23.15
CA VAL A 33 34.40 19.27 22.60
C VAL A 33 33.09 18.62 23.04
N LEU A 34 32.70 18.80 24.31
CA LEU A 34 31.45 18.25 24.84
C LEU A 34 30.24 18.93 24.19
N LEU A 35 30.27 20.25 24.04
CA LEU A 35 29.22 21.02 23.35
C LEU A 35 29.04 20.58 21.90
N ILE A 36 30.13 20.43 21.15
CA ILE A 36 30.10 19.97 19.76
C ILE A 36 29.52 18.55 19.68
N THR A 37 29.93 17.66 20.59
CA THR A 37 29.44 16.28 20.59
C THR A 37 27.93 16.21 20.86
N VAL A 38 27.43 17.00 21.82
CA VAL A 38 25.99 17.09 22.13
C VAL A 38 25.21 17.64 20.94
N VAL A 39 25.72 18.68 20.27
CA VAL A 39 25.08 19.26 19.08
C VAL A 39 25.06 18.26 17.93
N CYS A 40 26.15 17.55 17.66
CA CYS A 40 26.20 16.52 16.62
C CYS A 40 25.25 15.35 16.94
N ALA A 41 25.23 14.88 18.19
CA ALA A 41 24.30 13.82 18.60
C ALA A 41 22.83 14.26 18.47
N GLY A 42 22.52 15.49 18.87
CA GLY A 42 21.20 16.10 18.69
C GLY A 42 20.81 16.24 17.22
N ALA A 43 21.74 16.65 16.35
CA ALA A 43 21.51 16.78 14.92
C ALA A 43 21.25 15.42 14.25
N VAL A 44 22.04 14.39 14.59
CA VAL A 44 21.86 13.03 14.06
C VAL A 44 20.55 12.42 14.56
N GLY A 45 20.25 12.55 15.86
CA GLY A 45 18.99 12.07 16.44
C GLY A 45 17.77 12.79 15.87
N GLY A 46 17.86 14.11 15.69
CA GLY A 46 16.83 14.94 15.06
C GLY A 46 16.61 14.56 13.60
N LEU A 47 17.69 14.35 12.83
CA LEU A 47 17.61 13.91 11.44
C LEU A 47 17.00 12.50 11.32
N TRP A 48 17.38 11.58 12.21
CA TRP A 48 16.79 10.23 12.27
C TRP A 48 15.30 10.28 12.58
N TRP A 49 14.89 11.09 13.57
CA TRP A 49 13.48 11.28 13.92
C TRP A 49 12.69 11.91 12.77
N LEU A 50 13.27 12.88 12.06
CA LEU A 50 12.67 13.50 10.88
C LEU A 50 12.53 12.48 9.73
N LEU A 51 13.53 11.62 9.53
CA LEU A 51 13.51 10.55 8.53
C LEU A 51 12.44 9.49 8.84
N GLN A 52 12.28 9.08 10.10
CA GLN A 52 11.20 8.18 10.50
C GLN A 52 9.82 8.83 10.37
N ARG A 53 9.70 10.12 10.72
CA ARG A 53 8.42 10.82 10.58
C ARG A 53 8.04 11.08 9.13
N THR A 54 9.03 11.21 8.23
CA THR A 54 8.79 11.34 6.79
C THR A 54 8.53 10.00 6.11
N SER A 55 9.03 8.87 6.61
CA SER A 55 8.61 7.55 6.11
C SER A 55 7.15 7.27 6.42
N ASP A 56 6.70 7.62 7.63
CA ASP A 56 5.28 7.50 8.01
C ASP A 56 4.41 8.50 7.23
N ALA A 57 4.90 9.73 7.03
CA ALA A 57 4.21 10.71 6.20
C ALA A 57 4.15 10.30 4.72
N ARG A 58 5.17 9.63 4.19
CA ARG A 58 5.16 9.05 2.84
C ARG A 58 4.22 7.86 2.74
N ALA A 59 4.08 7.03 3.77
CA ALA A 59 3.09 5.96 3.83
C ALA A 59 1.66 6.55 3.81
N ALA A 60 1.39 7.57 4.62
CA ALA A 60 0.11 8.26 4.64
C ALA A 60 -0.17 9.06 3.35
N LEU A 61 0.86 9.68 2.74
CA LEU A 61 0.73 10.31 1.42
C LEU A 61 0.50 9.27 0.33
N ARG A 62 1.13 8.09 0.41
CA ARG A 62 0.96 6.99 -0.55
C ARG A 62 -0.45 6.41 -0.45
N GLU A 63 -1.03 6.33 0.73
CA GLU A 63 -2.43 5.94 0.95
C GLU A 63 -3.39 7.00 0.36
N LYS A 64 -3.11 8.30 0.57
CA LYS A 64 -3.90 9.38 -0.05
C LYS A 64 -3.72 9.53 -1.57
N LEU A 65 -2.53 9.25 -2.10
CA LEU A 65 -2.23 9.31 -3.54
C LEU A 65 -2.67 8.05 -4.26
N ALA A 66 -2.71 6.89 -3.60
CA ALA A 66 -3.37 5.70 -4.14
C ALA A 66 -4.88 5.92 -4.32
N GLY A 67 -5.50 6.71 -3.43
CA GLY A 67 -6.88 7.19 -3.62
C GLY A 67 -7.05 8.13 -4.83
N ALA A 68 -5.99 8.77 -5.33
CA ALA A 68 -6.09 9.67 -6.49
C ALA A 68 -6.19 8.93 -7.84
N ASP A 69 -5.97 7.61 -7.87
CA ASP A 69 -6.18 6.74 -9.04
C ASP A 69 -7.58 6.08 -9.05
N GLU A 70 -8.47 6.39 -8.08
CA GLU A 70 -9.87 5.91 -7.98
C GLU A 70 -10.81 6.39 -9.12
N GLY A 71 -10.25 6.93 -10.21
CA GLY A 71 -10.99 7.54 -11.32
C GLY A 71 -10.73 6.96 -12.71
N GLN A 72 -9.93 5.89 -12.85
CA GLN A 72 -9.82 5.23 -14.16
C GLN A 72 -11.09 4.44 -14.46
N HIS A 73 -11.99 5.13 -15.16
CA HIS A 73 -13.14 4.54 -15.82
C HIS A 73 -12.63 3.55 -16.85
N HIS A 74 -12.70 2.27 -16.51
CA HIS A 74 -12.27 1.19 -17.37
C HIS A 74 -13.41 0.87 -18.33
N GLU A 75 -13.29 1.22 -19.60
CA GLU A 75 -14.33 0.93 -20.59
C GLU A 75 -14.09 -0.45 -21.22
N PHE A 76 -15.09 -1.31 -21.15
CA PHE A 76 -15.11 -2.58 -21.86
C PHE A 76 -16.37 -2.66 -22.73
N ASP A 77 -16.19 -2.78 -24.05
CA ASP A 77 -17.30 -2.95 -25.01
C ASP A 77 -18.39 -1.86 -24.89
N GLY A 78 -17.98 -0.59 -24.69
CA GLY A 78 -18.90 0.54 -24.52
C GLY A 78 -19.49 0.69 -23.11
N VAL A 79 -19.14 -0.20 -22.17
CA VAL A 79 -19.63 -0.16 -20.80
C VAL A 79 -18.54 0.32 -19.87
N THR A 80 -18.83 1.38 -19.15
CA THR A 80 -17.96 1.90 -18.11
C THR A 80 -18.00 0.97 -16.89
N LEU A 81 -16.84 0.44 -16.52
CA LEU A 81 -16.59 -0.33 -15.31
C LEU A 81 -15.85 0.54 -14.31
N ARG A 82 -16.37 0.60 -13.08
CA ARG A 82 -15.73 1.29 -11.98
C ARG A 82 -14.85 0.30 -11.23
N VAL A 83 -13.58 0.66 -11.08
CA VAL A 83 -12.57 -0.16 -10.43
C VAL A 83 -11.99 0.61 -9.24
N GLU A 84 -11.88 -0.05 -8.10
CA GLU A 84 -11.24 0.47 -6.89
C GLU A 84 -10.10 -0.47 -6.48
N ASP A 85 -8.92 0.07 -6.16
CA ASP A 85 -7.78 -0.71 -5.66
C ASP A 85 -7.48 -0.26 -4.23
N ASP A 86 -7.75 -1.13 -3.25
CA ASP A 86 -7.49 -0.82 -1.83
C ASP A 86 -6.06 -1.15 -1.39
N GLY A 87 -5.17 -1.48 -2.34
CA GLY A 87 -3.80 -1.90 -2.10
C GLY A 87 -3.65 -3.38 -1.77
N ARG A 88 -4.71 -4.06 -1.28
CA ARG A 88 -4.71 -5.50 -0.99
C ARG A 88 -5.53 -6.31 -1.99
N HIS A 89 -6.57 -5.75 -2.57
CA HIS A 89 -7.44 -6.35 -3.57
C HIS A 89 -7.93 -5.29 -4.56
N VAL A 90 -8.12 -5.71 -5.80
CA VAL A 90 -8.79 -4.89 -6.81
C VAL A 90 -10.26 -5.28 -6.83
N TRP A 91 -11.12 -4.27 -6.83
CA TRP A 91 -12.56 -4.39 -6.76
C TRP A 91 -13.19 -3.80 -8.01
N LEU A 92 -14.23 -4.45 -8.51
CA LEU A 92 -14.98 -4.12 -9.72
C LEU A 92 -16.45 -3.93 -9.37
N ASP A 93 -17.11 -2.95 -9.97
CA ASP A 93 -18.53 -2.75 -9.73
C ASP A 93 -19.40 -3.88 -10.28
N GLY A 94 -20.29 -4.40 -9.43
CA GLY A 94 -21.27 -5.42 -9.80
C GLY A 94 -22.24 -4.97 -10.90
N PRO A 95 -22.84 -3.76 -10.80
CA PRO A 95 -23.77 -3.26 -11.82
C PRO A 95 -23.16 -3.16 -13.22
N GLY A 96 -21.94 -2.64 -13.34
CA GLY A 96 -21.19 -2.56 -14.59
C GLY A 96 -20.89 -3.94 -15.15
N LEU A 97 -20.47 -4.88 -14.29
CA LEU A 97 -20.26 -6.28 -14.67
C LEU A 97 -21.54 -6.91 -15.24
N LEU A 98 -22.70 -6.71 -14.61
CA LEU A 98 -23.97 -7.22 -15.11
C LEU A 98 -24.35 -6.66 -16.48
N ARG A 99 -24.08 -5.36 -16.72
CA ARG A 99 -24.27 -4.74 -18.04
C ARG A 99 -23.37 -5.37 -19.09
N VAL A 100 -22.10 -5.60 -18.78
CA VAL A 100 -21.16 -6.29 -19.68
C VAL A 100 -21.65 -7.71 -19.98
N LEU A 101 -22.03 -8.45 -18.95
CA LEU A 101 -22.57 -9.82 -19.08
C LEU A 101 -23.95 -9.87 -19.74
N ARG A 102 -24.59 -8.71 -19.99
CA ARG A 102 -25.97 -8.58 -20.50
C ARG A 102 -26.97 -9.40 -19.69
N ARG A 103 -26.76 -9.46 -18.37
CA ARG A 103 -27.64 -10.15 -17.42
C ARG A 103 -28.39 -9.13 -16.58
N ARG A 104 -29.64 -9.48 -16.24
CA ARG A 104 -30.44 -8.77 -15.25
C ARG A 104 -30.69 -9.73 -14.11
N GLU A 105 -29.82 -9.68 -13.12
CA GLU A 105 -29.99 -10.38 -11.84
C GLU A 105 -29.87 -9.38 -10.70
N PRO A 106 -30.53 -9.62 -9.54
CA PRO A 106 -30.41 -8.73 -8.39
C PRO A 106 -28.99 -8.76 -7.81
N GLU A 107 -28.56 -7.63 -7.25
CA GLU A 107 -27.24 -7.50 -6.65
C GLU A 107 -26.99 -8.53 -5.55
N GLU A 108 -28.01 -8.90 -4.76
CA GLU A 108 -27.85 -9.92 -3.72
C GLU A 108 -27.51 -11.30 -4.28
N ALA A 109 -28.09 -11.65 -5.44
CA ALA A 109 -27.77 -12.93 -6.09
C ALA A 109 -26.33 -12.93 -6.61
N LEU A 110 -25.87 -11.79 -7.15
CA LEU A 110 -24.49 -11.64 -7.61
C LEU A 110 -23.50 -11.71 -6.43
N ALA A 111 -23.82 -11.06 -5.32
CA ALA A 111 -23.04 -11.12 -4.09
C ALA A 111 -22.96 -12.55 -3.52
N ALA A 112 -24.09 -13.27 -3.51
CA ALA A 112 -24.15 -14.66 -3.04
C ALA A 112 -23.24 -15.59 -3.86
N ARG A 113 -23.17 -15.41 -5.18
CA ARG A 113 -22.25 -16.17 -6.06
C ARG A 113 -20.78 -15.91 -5.75
N HIS A 114 -20.44 -14.74 -5.19
CA HIS A 114 -19.07 -14.33 -4.88
C HIS A 114 -18.84 -14.28 -3.35
N THR A 115 -19.30 -15.30 -2.63
CA THR A 115 -19.22 -15.35 -1.16
C THR A 115 -17.80 -15.10 -0.65
N GLY A 116 -17.64 -14.13 0.25
CA GLY A 116 -16.33 -13.74 0.81
C GLY A 116 -15.44 -12.91 -0.13
N ALA A 117 -15.92 -12.58 -1.33
CA ALA A 117 -15.22 -11.82 -2.35
C ALA A 117 -16.08 -10.65 -2.88
N TRP A 118 -16.91 -10.08 -2.01
CA TRP A 118 -17.68 -8.87 -2.29
C TRP A 118 -17.63 -7.92 -1.09
N ARG A 119 -17.81 -6.62 -1.35
CA ARG A 119 -18.00 -5.58 -0.34
C ARG A 119 -18.99 -4.54 -0.87
N ARG A 120 -19.49 -3.67 0.01
CA ARG A 120 -20.13 -2.41 -0.42
C ARG A 120 -19.16 -1.26 -0.20
N ASN A 121 -19.09 -0.34 -1.15
CA ASN A 121 -18.31 0.89 -0.97
C ASN A 121 -19.11 1.92 -0.16
N GLU A 122 -18.53 3.09 0.08
CA GLU A 122 -19.13 4.17 0.86
C GLU A 122 -20.45 4.69 0.27
N GLN A 123 -20.63 4.58 -1.05
CA GLN A 123 -21.86 4.94 -1.75
C GLN A 123 -22.90 3.80 -1.76
N GLY A 124 -22.62 2.69 -1.09
CA GLY A 124 -23.49 1.53 -1.02
C GLY A 124 -23.49 0.64 -2.27
N LEU A 125 -22.62 0.90 -3.25
CA LEU A 125 -22.52 0.08 -4.47
C LEU A 125 -21.87 -1.26 -4.17
N LEU A 126 -22.40 -2.33 -4.79
CA LEU A 126 -21.80 -3.65 -4.73
C LEU A 126 -20.48 -3.68 -5.52
N MET A 127 -19.41 -4.02 -4.83
CA MET A 127 -18.07 -4.19 -5.38
C MET A 127 -17.64 -5.65 -5.24
N LEU A 128 -17.13 -6.23 -6.31
CA LEU A 128 -16.70 -7.63 -6.41
C LEU A 128 -15.20 -7.70 -6.61
N ARG A 129 -14.55 -8.66 -5.96
CA ARG A 129 -13.10 -8.84 -6.10
C ARG A 129 -12.75 -9.37 -7.50
N VAL A 130 -11.82 -8.72 -8.18
CA VAL A 130 -11.49 -9.02 -9.60
C VAL A 130 -11.00 -10.46 -9.80
N ASP A 131 -10.20 -11.00 -8.89
CA ASP A 131 -9.73 -12.39 -8.92
C ASP A 131 -10.90 -13.40 -8.82
N ALA A 132 -11.87 -13.13 -7.94
CA ALA A 132 -13.05 -13.96 -7.78
C ALA A 132 -13.97 -13.87 -9.01
N VAL A 133 -14.09 -12.68 -9.62
CA VAL A 133 -14.81 -12.51 -10.89
C VAL A 133 -14.13 -13.33 -11.99
N ILE A 134 -12.80 -13.26 -12.13
CA ILE A 134 -12.06 -14.06 -13.13
C ILE A 134 -12.30 -15.56 -12.92
N ALA A 135 -12.24 -16.03 -11.66
CA ALA A 135 -12.52 -17.43 -11.32
C ALA A 135 -13.97 -17.82 -11.67
N TYR A 136 -14.93 -16.94 -11.38
CA TYR A 136 -16.33 -17.14 -11.75
C TYR A 136 -16.50 -17.23 -13.28
N LEU A 137 -15.92 -16.29 -14.04
CA LEU A 137 -15.96 -16.30 -15.52
C LEU A 137 -15.35 -17.56 -16.14
N ALA A 138 -14.34 -18.16 -15.47
CA ALA A 138 -13.73 -19.40 -15.92
C ALA A 138 -14.62 -20.65 -15.65
N SER A 139 -15.53 -20.56 -14.70
CA SER A 139 -16.39 -21.69 -14.27
C SER A 139 -17.82 -21.60 -14.82
N MET A 140 -18.26 -20.42 -15.26
CA MET A 140 -19.65 -20.20 -15.67
C MET A 140 -20.02 -20.87 -17.01
N PRO A 141 -21.31 -21.17 -17.23
CA PRO A 141 -21.82 -21.55 -18.55
C PRO A 141 -21.57 -20.43 -19.56
N GLY A 142 -21.10 -20.79 -20.76
CA GLY A 142 -20.70 -19.81 -21.79
C GLY A 142 -19.26 -19.29 -21.65
N ARG A 143 -18.43 -19.89 -20.78
CA ARG A 143 -17.01 -19.55 -20.63
C ARG A 143 -16.19 -19.57 -21.93
N ASP A 144 -16.58 -20.41 -22.88
CA ASP A 144 -15.88 -20.58 -24.14
C ASP A 144 -16.28 -19.52 -25.18
N GLU A 145 -17.27 -18.67 -24.87
CA GLU A 145 -17.67 -17.58 -25.74
C GLU A 145 -16.51 -16.57 -25.92
N PRO A 146 -16.22 -16.13 -27.16
CA PRO A 146 -15.10 -15.21 -27.43
C PRO A 146 -15.17 -13.91 -26.61
N ARG A 147 -16.38 -13.40 -26.37
CA ARG A 147 -16.61 -12.18 -25.56
C ARG A 147 -16.22 -12.40 -24.11
N MET A 148 -16.54 -13.57 -23.55
CA MET A 148 -16.22 -13.94 -22.19
C MET A 148 -14.71 -14.12 -21.99
N GLN A 149 -14.04 -14.76 -22.96
CA GLN A 149 -12.58 -14.88 -22.95
C GLN A 149 -11.89 -13.52 -23.08
N LYS A 150 -12.41 -12.61 -23.92
CA LYS A 150 -11.90 -11.23 -24.04
C LYS A 150 -12.05 -10.47 -22.72
N LEU A 151 -13.21 -10.55 -22.07
CA LEU A 151 -13.44 -9.94 -20.77
C LEU A 151 -12.48 -10.48 -19.72
N ARG A 152 -12.32 -11.80 -19.64
CA ARG A 152 -11.39 -12.42 -18.69
C ARG A 152 -9.95 -11.95 -18.92
N ARG A 153 -9.47 -11.98 -20.17
CA ARG A 153 -8.12 -11.49 -20.51
C ARG A 153 -7.94 -10.02 -20.20
N TYR A 154 -8.97 -9.20 -20.42
CA TYR A 154 -8.96 -7.78 -20.06
C TYR A 154 -8.79 -7.61 -18.54
N LEU A 155 -9.61 -8.28 -17.73
CA LEU A 155 -9.52 -8.22 -16.27
C LEU A 155 -8.15 -8.72 -15.76
N GLU A 156 -7.62 -9.81 -16.32
CA GLU A 156 -6.31 -10.34 -15.97
C GLU A 156 -5.17 -9.38 -16.34
N ARG A 157 -5.13 -8.96 -17.61
CA ARG A 157 -4.02 -8.19 -18.18
C ARG A 157 -4.01 -6.73 -17.72
N ASP A 158 -5.18 -6.12 -17.70
CA ASP A 158 -5.29 -4.67 -17.58
C ASP A 158 -5.69 -4.23 -16.16
N LEU A 159 -6.23 -5.13 -15.32
CA LEU A 159 -6.53 -4.83 -13.90
C LEU A 159 -5.65 -5.62 -12.91
N LEU A 160 -5.62 -6.95 -13.00
CA LEU A 160 -5.01 -7.81 -11.97
C LEU A 160 -3.48 -7.74 -11.98
N TYR A 161 -2.83 -7.95 -13.13
CA TYR A 161 -1.36 -7.95 -13.21
C TYR A 161 -0.71 -6.58 -12.92
N PRO A 162 -1.26 -5.44 -13.36
CA PRO A 162 -0.74 -4.13 -12.99
C PRO A 162 -0.81 -3.90 -11.48
N ALA A 163 -1.92 -4.27 -10.83
CA ALA A 163 -2.05 -4.16 -9.39
C ALA A 163 -1.03 -5.03 -8.63
N GLN A 164 -0.79 -6.26 -9.08
CA GLN A 164 0.25 -7.13 -8.51
C GLN A 164 1.65 -6.54 -8.66
N ARG A 165 2.00 -6.05 -9.85
CA ARG A 165 3.31 -5.41 -10.10
C ARG A 165 3.52 -4.15 -9.25
N ARG A 166 2.45 -3.40 -8.95
CA ARG A 166 2.54 -2.26 -8.03
C ARG A 166 2.89 -2.71 -6.61
N ARG A 167 2.39 -3.85 -6.15
CA ARG A 167 2.69 -4.40 -4.81
C ARG A 167 4.10 -4.94 -4.68
N GLU A 168 4.60 -5.62 -5.71
CA GLU A 168 5.97 -6.15 -5.69
C GLU A 168 7.03 -5.04 -5.62
N ARG A 169 6.69 -3.82 -6.07
CA ARG A 169 7.56 -2.64 -6.03
C ARG A 169 7.38 -1.77 -4.78
N ALA A 170 6.34 -2.02 -3.98
CA ALA A 170 5.93 -1.16 -2.87
C ALA A 170 6.70 -1.47 -1.58
#